data_AF-A0A963H4N6-F1
#
_entry.id   AF-A0A963H4N6-F1
#
_cell.length_a   1.000
_cell.length_b   1.000
_cell.length_c   1.000
_cell.angle_alpha   90.00
_cell.angle_beta   90.00
_cell.angle_gamma   90.00
#
_symmetry.space_group_name_H-M   'P 1'
#
loop_
_entity.id
_entity.type
_entity.pdbx_description
1 polymer ?
#
loop_
_entity_poly.entity_id
_entity_poly.type
_entity_poly.pdbx_seq_one_letter_code
_entity_poly.pdbx_strand_id
1 'polypeptide(L)'
;FISVVPLGTRFGVAQAQTDWCAGIMVVVEADGLKAALFVDELGGQHQVVIKSLQANFRRVDGVSGATIMGDGQVAMILDAPSLVSGARRRLQSVA
;
A
#
# COMPACT_ATOMS: atom_id res chain seq x y z
N PHE A 1 -14.39 -14.19 -2.33
CA PHE A 1 -14.33 -13.03 -1.42
C PHE A 1 -12.94 -12.40 -1.49
N ILE A 2 -12.82 -11.07 -1.49
CA ILE A 2 -11.55 -10.34 -1.55
C ILE A 2 -11.34 -9.63 -0.21
N SER A 3 -10.13 -9.75 0.37
CA SER A 3 -9.80 -9.06 1.63
C SER A 3 -9.54 -7.59 1.36
N VAL A 4 -10.08 -6.71 2.21
CA VAL A 4 -9.80 -5.27 2.16
C VAL A 4 -8.64 -4.94 3.10
N VAL A 5 -7.68 -4.15 2.61
CA VAL A 5 -6.54 -3.62 3.36
C VAL A 5 -6.64 -2.09 3.37
N PRO A 6 -7.08 -1.48 4.48
CA PRO A 6 -7.10 -0.01 4.63
C PRO A 6 -5.67 0.51 4.78
N LEU A 7 -5.16 1.18 3.75
CA LEU A 7 -3.74 1.57 3.74
C LEU A 7 -3.44 2.60 4.81
N GLY A 8 -4.31 3.59 4.99
CA GLY A 8 -4.14 4.62 6.00
C GLY A 8 -3.98 4.04 7.41
N THR A 9 -4.91 3.18 7.84
CA THR A 9 -4.82 2.48 9.13
C THR A 9 -3.62 1.53 9.18
N ARG A 10 -3.31 0.81 8.10
CA ARG A 10 -2.20 -0.15 8.04
C ARG A 10 -0.83 0.53 8.22
N PHE A 11 -0.68 1.78 7.77
CA PHE A 11 0.56 2.54 7.85
C PHE A 11 0.54 3.65 8.91
N GLY A 12 -0.56 3.81 9.66
CA GLY A 12 -0.68 4.81 10.72
C GLY A 12 -0.74 6.25 10.20
N VAL A 13 -1.30 6.46 9.01
CA VAL A 13 -1.47 7.79 8.42
C VAL A 13 -2.53 8.54 9.20
N ALA A 14 -2.16 9.70 9.76
CA ALA A 14 -3.10 10.58 10.44
C ALA A 14 -4.15 11.11 9.45
N GLN A 15 -5.42 11.17 9.88
CA GLN A 15 -6.54 11.66 9.05
C GLN A 15 -6.82 10.85 7.78
N ALA A 16 -6.37 9.59 7.70
CA ALA A 16 -6.76 8.71 6.61
C ALA A 16 -8.28 8.54 6.51
N GLN A 17 -8.80 8.40 5.29
CA GLN A 17 -10.22 8.15 5.08
C GLN A 17 -10.64 6.85 5.79
N THR A 18 -11.81 6.88 6.43
CA THR A 18 -12.43 5.72 7.08
C THR A 18 -13.83 5.42 6.57
N ASP A 19 -14.47 6.37 5.88
CA ASP A 19 -15.72 6.15 5.18
C ASP A 19 -15.47 5.43 3.86
N TRP A 20 -15.88 4.17 3.80
CA TRP A 20 -15.75 3.30 2.62
C TRP A 20 -16.42 3.86 1.36
N CYS A 21 -17.43 4.72 1.51
CA CYS A 21 -18.12 5.36 0.38
C CYS A 21 -17.38 6.59 -0.16
N ALA A 22 -16.44 7.14 0.60
CA ALA A 22 -15.72 8.37 0.26
C ALA A 22 -14.28 8.14 -0.23
N GLY A 23 -13.82 6.88 -0.28
CA GLY A 23 -12.51 6.51 -0.82
C GLY A 23 -12.60 5.59 -2.04
N ILE A 24 -11.47 5.03 -2.43
CA ILE A 24 -11.31 4.19 -3.63
C ILE A 24 -10.82 2.80 -3.23
N MET A 25 -11.38 1.78 -3.86
CA MET A 25 -10.95 0.38 -3.73
C MET A 25 -10.08 -0.01 -4.92
N VAL A 26 -8.78 -0.20 -4.68
CA VAL A 26 -7.82 -0.65 -5.70
C VAL A 26 -7.62 -2.15 -5.56
N VAL A 27 -8.13 -2.92 -6.51
CA VAL A 27 -7.92 -4.37 -6.53
C VAL A 27 -6.54 -4.67 -7.12
N VAL A 28 -5.70 -5.33 -6.33
CA VAL A 28 -4.37 -5.78 -6.73
C VAL A 28 -4.31 -7.30 -6.69
N GLU A 29 -3.53 -7.87 -7.60
CA GLU A 29 -3.26 -9.31 -7.66
C GLU A 29 -1.75 -9.56 -7.59
N ALA A 30 -1.34 -10.47 -6.73
CA ALA A 30 0.03 -10.96 -6.62
C ALA A 30 0.00 -12.45 -6.29
N ASP A 31 0.81 -13.25 -6.99
CA ASP A 31 0.90 -14.71 -6.82
C ASP A 31 -0.46 -15.42 -6.82
N GLY A 32 -1.38 -14.99 -7.70
CA GLY A 32 -2.74 -15.52 -7.82
C GLY A 32 -3.68 -15.18 -6.65
N LEU A 33 -3.24 -14.32 -5.73
CA LEU A 33 -4.02 -13.82 -4.61
C LEU A 33 -4.47 -12.39 -4.85
N LYS A 34 -5.71 -12.09 -4.45
CA LYS A 34 -6.32 -10.77 -4.61
C LYS A 34 -6.54 -10.10 -3.26
N ALA A 35 -6.24 -8.80 -3.21
CA ALA A 35 -6.63 -7.91 -2.13
C ALA A 35 -7.19 -6.60 -2.70
N ALA A 36 -8.09 -5.97 -1.98
CA ALA A 36 -8.55 -4.62 -2.26
C ALA A 36 -7.83 -3.66 -1.31
N LEU A 37 -7.07 -2.73 -1.84
CA LEU A 37 -6.44 -1.66 -1.07
C LEU A 37 -7.43 -0.50 -0.98
N PHE A 38 -7.78 -0.08 0.23
CA PHE A 38 -8.60 1.11 0.41
C PHE A 38 -7.70 2.33 0.57
N VAL A 39 -7.90 3.30 -0.32
CA VAL A 39 -7.10 4.53 -0.44
C VAL A 39 -8.01 5.74 -0.52
N ASP A 40 -7.49 6.90 -0.13
CA ASP A 40 -8.26 8.14 -0.11
C ASP A 40 -8.55 8.64 -1.54
N GLU A 41 -7.53 8.62 -2.40
CA GLU A 41 -7.61 9.10 -3.78
C GLU A 41 -6.58 8.43 -4.71
N LEU A 42 -6.75 8.63 -6.02
CA LEU A 42 -5.79 8.20 -7.05
C LEU A 42 -5.08 9.42 -7.63
N GLY A 43 -3.83 9.62 -7.24
CA GLY A 43 -2.98 10.72 -7.73
C GLY A 43 -2.48 10.58 -9.19
N GLY A 44 -2.98 9.59 -9.93
CA GLY A 44 -2.58 9.29 -11.31
C GLY A 44 -1.37 8.36 -11.44
N GLN A 45 -0.89 8.20 -12.69
CA GLN A 45 0.27 7.38 -13.02
C GLN A 45 1.49 8.28 -13.23
N HIS A 46 2.53 8.08 -12.44
CA HIS A 46 3.80 8.82 -12.54
C HIS A 46 4.92 7.90 -13.00
N GLN A 47 5.74 8.36 -13.96
CA GLN A 47 7.01 7.71 -14.25
C GLN A 47 8.04 8.18 -13.23
N VAL A 48 8.43 7.29 -12.32
CA VAL A 48 9.36 7.62 -11.23
C VAL A 48 10.67 6.85 -11.40
N VAL A 49 11.79 7.51 -11.12
CA VAL A 49 13.08 6.84 -10.98
C VAL A 49 13.16 6.30 -9.55
N ILE A 50 13.25 4.97 -9.42
CA ILE A 50 13.40 4.35 -8.11
C ILE A 50 14.81 4.65 -7.61
N LYS A 51 14.92 5.41 -6.52
CA LYS A 51 16.16 5.54 -5.77
C LYS A 51 16.16 4.45 -4.71
N SER A 52 17.10 3.51 -4.81
CA SER A 52 17.25 2.49 -3.78
C SER A 52 17.46 3.17 -2.43
N LEU A 53 16.61 2.85 -1.46
CA LEU A 53 16.80 3.26 -0.08
C LEU A 53 18.15 2.67 0.37
N GLN A 54 19.15 3.52 0.58
CA GLN A 54 20.49 3.10 0.99
C GLN A 54 20.45 2.26 2.28
N ALA A 55 21.53 1.51 2.57
CA ALA A 55 21.67 0.56 3.68
C ALA A 55 21.27 1.06 5.10
N ASN A 56 21.06 2.38 5.26
CA ASN A 56 20.64 3.02 6.51
C ASN A 56 19.12 3.09 6.71
N PHE A 57 18.31 2.65 5.74
CA PHE A 57 16.86 2.63 5.90
C PHE A 57 16.37 1.37 6.60
N ARG A 58 15.67 1.55 7.71
CA ARG A 58 14.99 0.47 8.41
C ARG A 58 13.87 -0.07 7.51
N ARG A 59 13.85 -1.39 7.29
CA ARG A 59 12.80 -2.06 6.53
C ARG A 59 11.44 -1.82 7.21
N VAL A 60 10.49 -1.26 6.46
CA VAL A 60 9.10 -1.08 6.88
C VAL A 60 8.27 -2.16 6.22
N ASP A 61 7.52 -2.93 7.02
CA ASP A 61 6.69 -4.02 6.49
C ASP A 61 5.58 -3.47 5.59
N GLY A 62 5.53 -3.96 4.34
CA GLY A 62 4.62 -3.47 3.29
C GLY A 62 5.19 -2.37 2.39
N VAL A 63 6.46 -1.99 2.55
CA VAL A 63 7.16 -0.97 1.74
C VAL A 63 8.40 -1.58 1.09
N SER A 64 8.55 -1.38 -0.23
CA SER A 64 9.71 -1.82 -1.00
C SER A 64 10.76 -0.71 -1.21
N GLY A 65 10.36 0.56 -1.12
CA GLY A 65 11.25 1.70 -1.34
C GLY A 65 10.59 3.05 -1.12
N ALA A 66 11.30 4.11 -1.51
CA ALA A 66 10.75 5.45 -1.66
C ALA A 66 11.36 6.11 -2.91
N THR A 67 10.67 7.10 -3.46
CA THR A 67 11.14 7.92 -4.57
C THR A 67 10.87 9.39 -4.30
N ILE A 68 11.56 10.26 -5.02
CA ILE A 68 11.34 11.70 -5.00
C ILE A 68 10.57 12.05 -6.28
N MET A 69 9.39 12.62 -6.12
CA MET A 69 8.52 13.08 -7.21
C MET A 69 9.10 14.36 -7.85
N GLY A 70 8.60 14.71 -9.04
CA GLY A 70 9.09 15.88 -9.79
C GLY A 70 8.85 17.23 -9.10
N ASP A 71 7.92 17.27 -8.15
CA ASP A 71 7.61 18.41 -7.28
C ASP A 71 8.45 18.43 -5.98
N GLY A 72 9.35 17.45 -5.80
CA GLY A 72 10.21 17.32 -4.63
C GLY A 72 9.60 16.56 -3.46
N GLN A 73 8.34 16.13 -3.55
CA GLN A 73 7.72 15.31 -2.51
C GLN A 73 8.28 13.88 -2.49
N VAL A 74 8.26 13.23 -1.33
CA VAL A 74 8.67 11.83 -1.18
C VAL A 74 7.44 10.93 -1.30
N ALA A 75 7.48 9.98 -2.24
CA ALA A 75 6.47 8.95 -2.39
C ALA A 75 7.01 7.60 -1.92
N MET A 76 6.20 6.86 -1.16
CA MET A 76 6.54 5.50 -0.71
C MET A 76 6.15 4.49 -1.78
N ILE A 77 7.03 3.53 -2.06
CA ILE A 77 6.74 2.42 -2.97
C ILE A 77 6.28 1.24 -2.12
N LEU A 78 5.04 0.81 -2.34
CA LEU A 78 4.45 -0.30 -1.60
C LEU A 78 4.90 -1.64 -2.16
N ASP A 79 5.06 -2.62 -1.26
CA ASP A 79 5.28 -4.02 -1.63
C ASP A 79 3.92 -4.73 -1.74
N ALA A 80 3.33 -4.70 -2.93
CA ALA A 80 2.02 -5.29 -3.19
C ALA A 80 1.95 -6.80 -2.88
N PRO A 81 2.92 -7.66 -3.28
CA PRO A 81 2.96 -9.05 -2.85
C PRO A 81 2.91 -9.25 -1.33
N SER A 82 3.68 -8.47 -0.57
CA SER A 82 3.66 -8.54 0.89
C SER A 82 2.31 -8.11 1.47
N LEU A 83 1.68 -7.08 0.92
CA LEU A 83 0.34 -6.62 1.36
C LEU A 83 -0.75 -7.65 1.07
N VAL A 84 -0.73 -8.25 -0.13
CA VAL A 84 -1.70 -9.28 -0.55
C VAL A 84 -1.57 -10.54 0.31
N SER A 85 -0.35 -11.03 0.52
CA SER A 85 -0.11 -12.23 1.34
C SER A 85 -0.45 -11.98 2.82
N GLY A 86 -0.15 -10.79 3.34
CA GLY A 86 -0.50 -10.37 4.69
C GLY A 86 -2.01 -10.34 4.93
N ALA A 87 -2.79 -9.86 3.94
CA ALA A 87 -4.24 -9.83 4.00
C ALA A 87 -4.84 -11.24 4.14
N ARG A 88 -4.32 -12.21 3.37
CA ARG A 88 -4.77 -13.62 3.44
C ARG A 88 -4.47 -14.26 4.79
N ARG A 89 -3.28 -14.06 5.36
CA ARG A 89 -2.91 -14.61 6.68
C ARG A 89 -3.87 -14.15 7.78
N ARG A 90 -4.32 -12.90 7.72
CA ARG A 90 -5.24 -12.32 8.71
C ARG A 90 -6.64 -12.93 8.66
N LEU A 91 -7.11 -13.37 7.49
CA LEU A 91 -8.35 -14.14 7.40
C LEU A 91 -8.22 -15.53 8.04
N GLN A 92 -7.06 -16.18 7.86
CA GLN A 92 -6.82 -17.52 8.38
C GLN A 92 -6.62 -17.56 9.91
N SER A 93 -6.24 -16.44 10.54
CA SER A 93 -6.13 -16.36 11.99
C SER A 93 -7.45 -16.07 12.72
N VAL A 94 -8.51 -15.72 11.98
CA VAL A 94 -9.84 -15.38 12.53
C VAL A 94 -10.85 -16.50 12.30
N ALA A 95 -10.49 -17.51 11.49
CA ALA A 95 -11.25 -18.75 11.29
C ALA A 95 -10.71 -19.87 12.19
#